data_AF-A0A371CYU4-F1
#
_entry.id   AF-A0A371CYU4-F1
#
_cell.length_a   1.000
_cell.length_b   1.000
_cell.length_c   1.000
_cell.angle_alpha   90.00
_cell.angle_beta   90.00
_cell.angle_gamma   90.00
#
_symmetry.space_group_name_H-M   'P 1'
#
loop_
_entity.id
_entity.type
_entity.pdbx_description
1 polymer ?
#
loop_
_entity_poly.entity_id
_entity_poly.type
_entity_poly.pdbx_seq_one_letter_code
_entity_poly.pdbx_strand_id
1 'polypeptide(L)' 'MAPPKKHPNPLLFVGISALSFVAFYATLRYREATHPASAQPRQADHPLVPPRRKDP' A
#
# COMPACT_ATOMS: atom_id res chain seq x y z
N MET A 1 1.51 21.21 -44.72
CA MET A 1 1.76 19.80 -44.38
C MET A 1 1.58 19.65 -42.87
N ALA A 2 0.57 18.92 -42.40
CA ALA A 2 0.34 18.75 -40.97
C ALA A 2 1.43 17.83 -40.37
N PRO A 3 1.91 18.08 -39.13
CA PRO A 3 2.94 17.25 -38.52
C PRO A 3 2.40 15.84 -38.22
N PRO A 4 3.24 14.79 -38.34
CA PRO A 4 2.83 13.43 -38.04
C PRO A 4 2.45 13.30 -36.56
N LYS A 5 1.26 12.73 -36.30
CA LYS A 5 0.77 12.50 -34.92
C LYS A 5 1.61 11.40 -34.29
N LYS A 6 2.48 11.75 -33.35
CA LYS A 6 3.26 10.78 -32.55
C LYS A 6 2.35 10.21 -31.45
N HIS A 7 1.99 8.95 -31.57
CA HIS A 7 1.15 8.28 -30.57
C HIS A 7 2.01 7.86 -29.35
N PRO A 8 1.45 7.89 -28.13
CA PRO A 8 2.15 7.39 -26.95
C PRO A 8 2.39 5.87 -27.09
N ASN A 9 3.58 5.41 -26.70
CA ASN A 9 3.93 4.00 -26.76
C ASN A 9 3.18 3.24 -25.63
N PRO A 10 2.27 2.30 -25.95
CA PRO A 10 1.49 1.58 -24.95
C PRO A 10 2.38 0.73 -24.02
N LEU A 11 3.55 0.28 -24.49
CA LEU A 11 4.48 -0.49 -23.66
C LEU A 11 5.07 0.36 -22.53
N LEU A 12 5.25 1.66 -22.75
CA LEU A 12 5.70 2.57 -21.68
C LEU A 12 4.61 2.70 -20.60
N PHE A 13 3.34 2.78 -21.01
CA PHE A 13 2.24 2.85 -20.06
C PHE A 13 2.14 1.60 -19.19
N VAL A 14 2.23 0.41 -19.81
CA VAL A 14 2.21 -0.87 -19.10
C VAL A 14 3.43 -1.00 -18.19
N GLY A 15 4.61 -0.63 -18.70
CA GLY A 15 5.86 -0.69 -17.94
C GLY A 15 5.83 0.19 -16.69
N ILE A 16 5.41 1.45 -16.83
CA ILE A 16 5.28 2.37 -15.68
C ILE A 16 4.27 1.83 -14.67
N SER A 17 3.10 1.38 -15.13
CA SER A 17 2.05 0.85 -14.26
C SER A 17 2.52 -0.38 -13.47
N ALA A 18 3.19 -1.32 -14.15
CA ALA A 18 3.73 -2.52 -13.50
C ALA A 18 4.83 -2.16 -12.48
N LEU A 19 5.72 -1.23 -12.83
CA LEU A 19 6.81 -0.80 -11.95
C LEU A 19 6.27 -0.09 -10.71
N SER A 20 5.26 0.78 -10.87
CA SER A 20 4.56 1.40 -9.74
C SER A 20 3.88 0.36 -8.84
N PHE A 21 3.21 -0.64 -9.41
CA PHE A 21 2.58 -1.71 -8.65
C PHE A 21 3.60 -2.50 -7.83
N VAL A 22 4.71 -2.92 -8.46
CA VAL A 22 5.78 -3.68 -7.78
C VAL A 22 6.40 -2.86 -6.65
N ALA A 23 6.70 -1.58 -6.88
CA ALA A 23 7.26 -0.71 -5.84
C ALA A 23 6.31 -0.55 -4.65
N PHE A 24 5.02 -0.35 -4.91
CA PHE A 24 3.99 -0.28 -3.87
C PHE A 24 3.87 -1.58 -3.09
N TYR A 25 3.76 -2.71 -3.78
CA TYR A 25 3.65 -4.04 -3.17
C TYR A 25 4.87 -4.37 -2.30
N ALA A 26 6.07 -4.12 -2.80
CA ALA A 26 7.30 -4.33 -2.04
C ALA A 26 7.34 -3.47 -0.76
N THR A 27 6.90 -2.20 -0.86
CA THR A 27 6.82 -1.30 0.29
C THR A 27 5.83 -1.80 1.34
N LEU A 28 4.66 -2.29 0.91
CA LEU A 28 3.67 -2.89 1.81
C LEU A 28 4.24 -4.10 2.53
N ARG A 29 4.84 -5.05 1.79
CA ARG A 29 5.43 -6.26 2.40
C ARG A 29 6.55 -5.93 3.37
N TYR A 30 7.39 -4.96 3.05
CA TYR A 30 8.42 -4.49 3.96
C TYR A 30 7.83 -3.92 5.25
N ARG A 31 6.77 -3.11 5.15
CA ARG A 31 6.08 -2.55 6.33
C ARG A 31 5.38 -3.62 7.16
N GLU A 32 4.76 -4.61 6.53
CA GLU A 32 4.15 -5.76 7.23
C GLU A 32 5.19 -6.49 8.10
N ALA A 33 6.40 -6.70 7.57
CA ALA A 33 7.46 -7.39 8.28
C ALA A 33 8.14 -6.53 9.37
N THR A 34 8.30 -5.22 9.13
CA THR A 34 9.07 -4.34 10.03
C THR A 34 8.22 -3.59 11.04
N HIS A 35 6.97 -3.27 10.71
CA HIS A 35 6.07 -2.45 11.51
C HIS A 35 4.63 -3.02 11.46
N PRO A 36 4.41 -4.27 11.92
CA PRO A 36 3.09 -4.86 11.85
C PRO A 36 2.09 -4.04 12.69
N ALA A 37 0.90 -3.81 12.13
CA ALA A 37 -0.16 -3.05 12.80
C ALA A 37 -0.59 -3.67 14.14
N SER A 38 -0.36 -4.98 14.34
CA SER A 38 -0.58 -5.67 15.61
C SER A 38 0.42 -5.30 16.71
N ALA A 39 1.61 -4.80 16.36
CA ALA A 39 2.63 -4.35 17.32
C ALA A 39 2.50 -2.86 17.66
N GLN A 40 1.68 -2.11 16.93
CA GLN A 40 1.41 -0.73 17.30
C GLN A 40 0.60 -0.69 18.61
N PRO A 41 0.93 0.23 19.53
CA PRO A 41 0.10 0.46 20.70
C PRO A 41 -1.31 0.74 20.21
N ARG A 42 -2.30 -0.05 20.65
CA ARG A 42 -3.69 0.30 20.37
C ARG A 42 -3.92 1.70 20.94
N GLN A 43 -4.47 2.58 20.11
CA GLN A 43 -5.12 3.78 20.61
C GLN A 43 -6.07 3.33 21.72
N ALA A 44 -5.99 3.97 22.88
CA ALA A 44 -6.81 3.62 24.04
C ALA A 44 -8.25 3.40 23.55
N ASP A 45 -8.74 2.17 23.73
CA ASP A 45 -10.07 1.80 23.26
C ASP A 45 -11.06 2.84 23.77
N HIS A 46 -11.99 3.28 22.91
CA HIS A 46 -13.00 4.27 23.29
C HIS A 46 -13.65 3.84 24.61
N PRO A 47 -14.00 4.75 25.55
CA PRO A 47 -14.54 4.38 26.86
C PRO A 47 -15.82 3.54 26.83
N LEU A 48 -16.47 3.42 25.66
CA LEU A 48 -17.65 2.56 25.44
C LEU A 48 -17.30 1.16 24.91
N VAL A 49 -16.05 0.88 24.59
CA VAL A 49 -15.59 -0.44 24.16
C VAL A 49 -15.21 -1.22 25.41
N PRO A 50 -15.89 -2.34 25.70
CA PRO A 50 -15.60 -3.13 26.89
C PRO A 50 -14.17 -3.67 26.83
N PRO A 51 -13.42 -3.67 27.95
CA PRO A 51 -12.08 -4.23 28.01
C PRO A 51 -12.11 -5.69 27.56
N ARG A 52 -11.18 -6.08 26.69
CA ARG A 52 -11.00 -7.48 26.32
C ARG A 52 -10.51 -8.23 27.57
N ARG A 53 -11.31 -9.12 28.14
CA ARG A 53 -10.86 -10.02 29.22
C ARG A 53 -9.58 -10.71 28.74
N LYS A 54 -8.51 -10.60 29.53
CA LYS A 54 -7.39 -11.54 29.41
C LYS A 54 -7.88 -12.81 30.08
N ASP A 55 -8.17 -13.83 29.28
CA ASP A 55 -8.37 -15.17 29.84
C ASP A 55 -7.05 -15.65 30.48
N PRO A 56 -7.12 -16.40 31.60
CA PRO A 56 -5.97 -16.77 32.43
C PRO A 56 -4.99 -17.72 31.74
#